data_AF-A0A9P6XZN8-F1
#
_entry.id   AF-A0A9P6XZN8-F1
#
_cell.length_a   1.000
_cell.length_b   1.000
_cell.length_c   1.000
_cell.angle_alpha   90.00
_cell.angle_beta   90.00
_cell.angle_gamma   90.00
#
_symmetry.space_group_name_H-M   'P 1'
#
loop_
_entity.id
_entity.type
_entity.pdbx_description
1 polymer ?
#
loop_
_entity_poly.entity_id
_entity_poly.type
_entity_poly.pdbx_seq_one_letter_code
_entity_poly.pdbx_strand_id
1 'polypeptide(L)'
;MVFQAITLLEQGKSVREMEELTGLSKSTIKRLQKTHCSSVMKPNGGQSKVLSAADEHYYVRQLTKNCVPSAVKVAKYLENDIGKNVGVERVHKALRKTVLGAIEKLKKPLLSAKNIRNKLS
;
A
#
# COMPACT_ATOMS: atom_id res chain seq x y z
N MET A 1 -29.67 -19.39 -21.68
CA MET A 1 -29.37 -18.13 -20.96
C MET A 1 -28.25 -18.27 -19.94
N VAL A 2 -28.40 -19.02 -18.84
CA VAL A 2 -27.34 -19.17 -17.82
C VAL A 2 -26.09 -19.87 -18.37
N PHE A 3 -26.26 -20.92 -19.19
CA PHE A 3 -25.15 -21.65 -19.79
C PHE A 3 -24.32 -20.79 -20.77
N GLN A 4 -24.99 -19.93 -21.56
CA GLN A 4 -24.34 -18.96 -22.43
C GLN A 4 -23.55 -17.91 -21.64
N ALA A 5 -24.05 -17.47 -20.48
CA ALA A 5 -23.33 -16.55 -19.61
C ALA A 5 -22.04 -17.19 -19.03
N ILE A 6 -22.06 -18.50 -18.74
CA ILE A 6 -20.87 -19.22 -18.26
C ILE A 6 -19.83 -19.34 -19.37
N THR A 7 -20.22 -19.71 -20.60
CA THR A 7 -19.29 -19.77 -21.74
C THR A 7 -18.66 -18.41 -22.07
N LEU A 8 -19.44 -17.32 -21.93
CA LEU A 8 -18.93 -15.95 -22.15
C LEU A 8 -17.96 -15.51 -21.04
N LEU A 9 -18.14 -16.00 -19.81
CA LEU A 9 -17.20 -15.76 -18.70
C LEU A 9 -15.86 -16.46 -18.93
N GLU A 10 -15.88 -17.69 -19.44
CA GLU A 10 -14.65 -18.42 -19.81
C GLU A 10 -13.89 -17.73 -20.94
N GLN A 11 -14.61 -17.06 -21.85
CA GLN A 11 -14.04 -16.22 -22.91
C GLN A 11 -13.50 -14.86 -22.40
N GLY A 12 -13.63 -14.56 -21.11
CA GLY A 12 -13.08 -13.34 -20.50
C GLY A 12 -13.85 -12.05 -20.82
N LYS A 13 -15.12 -12.15 -21.24
CA LYS A 13 -15.95 -10.97 -21.51
C LYS A 13 -16.25 -10.16 -20.25
N SER A 14 -16.37 -8.84 -20.40
CA SER A 14 -16.63 -7.96 -19.26
C SER A 14 -18.09 -8.07 -18.79
N VAL A 15 -18.33 -7.74 -17.52
CA VAL A 15 -19.67 -7.76 -16.92
C VAL A 15 -20.66 -6.84 -17.67
N ARG A 16 -20.18 -5.75 -18.27
CA ARG A 16 -21.02 -4.80 -19.03
C ARG A 16 -21.47 -5.39 -20.36
N GLU A 17 -20.54 -5.93 -21.14
CA GLU A 17 -20.86 -6.61 -22.41
C GLU A 17 -21.81 -7.79 -22.19
N MET A 18 -21.66 -8.51 -21.08
CA MET A 18 -22.55 -9.62 -20.77
C MET A 18 -23.97 -9.19 -20.42
N GLU A 19 -24.14 -8.05 -19.74
CA GLU A 19 -25.48 -7.50 -19.46
C GLU A 19 -26.20 -7.15 -20.77
N GLU A 20 -25.48 -6.54 -21.72
CA GLU A 20 -26.02 -6.20 -23.05
C GLU A 20 -26.36 -7.44 -23.89
N LEU A 21 -25.52 -8.48 -23.84
CA LEU A 21 -25.69 -9.70 -24.66
C LEU A 21 -26.71 -10.70 -24.08
N THR A 22 -26.79 -10.82 -22.76
CA THR A 22 -27.63 -11.83 -22.10
C THR A 22 -28.87 -11.26 -21.41
N GLY A 23 -28.96 -9.93 -21.25
CA GLY A 23 -30.04 -9.27 -20.52
C GLY A 23 -30.06 -9.58 -19.02
N LEU A 24 -29.06 -10.28 -18.50
CA LEU A 24 -28.95 -10.62 -17.09
C LEU A 24 -28.45 -9.42 -16.29
N SER A 25 -29.02 -9.21 -15.11
CA SER A 25 -28.54 -8.17 -14.21
C SER A 25 -27.08 -8.38 -13.81
N LYS A 26 -26.35 -7.27 -13.59
CA LYS A 26 -24.95 -7.28 -13.13
C LYS A 26 -24.74 -8.12 -11.86
N SER A 27 -25.71 -8.17 -10.96
CA SER A 27 -25.62 -8.94 -9.71
C SER A 27 -25.67 -10.45 -9.98
N THR A 28 -26.56 -10.90 -10.86
CA THR A 28 -26.64 -12.29 -11.31
C THR A 28 -25.35 -12.72 -12.00
N ILE A 29 -24.83 -11.88 -12.91
CA ILE A 29 -23.57 -12.11 -13.60
C ILE A 29 -22.40 -12.26 -12.62
N LYS A 30 -22.25 -11.32 -11.67
CA LYS A 30 -21.19 -11.39 -10.65
C LYS A 30 -21.32 -12.62 -9.75
N ARG A 31 -22.55 -13.07 -9.46
CA ARG A 31 -22.78 -14.30 -8.70
C ARG A 31 -22.30 -15.52 -9.48
N LEU A 32 -22.68 -15.63 -10.75
CA LEU A 32 -22.23 -16.71 -11.64
C LEU A 32 -20.69 -16.72 -11.77
N GLN A 33 -20.07 -15.55 -11.95
CA GLN A 33 -18.60 -15.42 -11.99
C GLN A 33 -17.94 -15.95 -10.70
N LYS A 34 -18.48 -15.63 -9.52
CA LYS A 34 -17.94 -16.14 -8.25
C LYS A 34 -18.11 -17.64 -8.09
N THR A 35 -19.24 -18.20 -8.54
CA THR A 35 -19.57 -19.63 -8.35
C THR A 35 -18.82 -20.51 -9.34
N HIS A 36 -18.74 -20.12 -10.62
CA HIS A 36 -18.24 -20.97 -11.69
C HIS A 36 -16.83 -20.60 -12.17
N CYS A 37 -16.37 -19.37 -11.92
CA CYS A 37 -15.11 -18.84 -12.44
C CYS A 37 -14.17 -18.38 -11.31
N SER A 38 -14.02 -19.20 -10.26
CA SER A 38 -13.11 -18.92 -9.14
C SER A 38 -11.64 -18.87 -9.55
N SER A 39 -11.28 -19.51 -10.67
CA SER A 39 -9.94 -19.52 -11.26
C SER A 39 -9.61 -18.25 -12.06
N VAL A 40 -10.62 -17.47 -12.46
CA VAL A 40 -10.40 -16.25 -13.25
C VAL A 40 -9.78 -15.19 -12.34
N MET A 41 -8.54 -14.82 -12.66
CA MET A 41 -7.80 -13.82 -11.90
C MET A 41 -8.61 -12.52 -11.82
N LYS A 42 -8.73 -11.98 -10.61
CA LYS A 42 -9.34 -10.66 -10.43
C LYS A 42 -8.50 -9.64 -11.19
N PRO A 43 -9.12 -8.67 -11.88
CA PRO A 43 -8.37 -7.57 -12.46
C PRO A 43 -7.58 -6.88 -11.35
N ASN A 44 -6.30 -6.65 -11.59
CA ASN A 44 -5.44 -5.90 -10.66
C ASN A 44 -6.02 -4.49 -10.53
N GLY A 45 -6.69 -4.24 -9.41
CA GLY A 45 -7.26 -2.94 -9.11
C GLY A 45 -6.18 -1.99 -8.62
N GLY A 46 -6.18 -0.77 -9.15
CA GLY A 46 -5.38 0.34 -8.66
C GLY A 46 -4.10 0.61 -9.44
N GLN A 47 -3.41 1.68 -9.05
CA GLN A 47 -2.15 2.11 -9.64
C GLN A 47 -0.99 1.40 -8.96
N SER A 48 -0.07 0.83 -9.77
CA SER A 48 1.17 0.26 -9.27
C SER A 48 1.96 1.30 -8.48
N LYS A 49 2.50 0.89 -7.32
CA LYS A 49 3.37 1.77 -6.54
C LYS A 49 4.60 2.16 -7.37
N VAL A 50 5.00 3.42 -7.23
CA VAL A 50 6.24 3.95 -7.83
C VAL A 50 7.48 3.35 -7.18
N LEU A 51 7.41 3.04 -5.89
CA LEU A 51 8.46 2.32 -5.16
C LEU A 51 8.08 0.85 -5.03
N SER A 52 8.95 -0.02 -5.54
CA SER A 52 8.89 -1.45 -5.27
C SER A 52 9.27 -1.73 -3.81
N ALA A 53 8.87 -2.90 -3.30
CA ALA A 53 9.30 -3.36 -1.99
C ALA A 53 10.83 -3.42 -1.88
N ALA A 54 11.53 -3.82 -2.95
CA ALA A 54 12.99 -3.84 -2.99
C ALA A 54 13.60 -2.44 -2.80
N ASP A 55 13.00 -1.43 -3.43
CA ASP A 55 13.44 -0.03 -3.28
C ASP A 55 13.18 0.45 -1.84
N GLU A 56 12.02 0.12 -1.26
CA GLU A 56 11.69 0.43 0.14
C GLU A 56 12.70 -0.21 1.12
N HIS A 57 13.16 -1.44 0.86
CA HIS A 57 14.19 -2.11 1.67
C HIS A 57 15.57 -1.50 1.48
N TYR A 58 15.97 -1.23 0.25
CA TYR A 58 17.24 -0.55 -0.06
C TYR A 58 17.32 0.77 0.70
N TYR A 59 16.24 1.53 0.68
CA TYR A 59 16.10 2.79 1.39
C TYR A 59 16.29 2.64 2.92
N VAL A 60 15.60 1.69 3.54
CA VAL A 60 15.75 1.41 4.99
C VAL A 60 17.20 1.07 5.33
N ARG A 61 17.86 0.29 4.49
CA ARG A 61 19.27 -0.08 4.67
C ARG A 61 20.20 1.13 4.58
N GLN A 62 19.96 2.08 3.67
CA GLN A 62 20.77 3.31 3.61
C GLN A 62 20.64 4.14 4.89
N LEU A 63 19.47 4.14 5.53
CA LEU A 63 19.27 4.85 6.79
C LEU A 63 19.89 4.13 7.98
N THR A 64 19.63 2.84 8.12
CA THR A 64 20.05 2.10 9.31
C THR A 64 21.54 1.75 9.29
N LYS A 65 22.08 1.41 8.12
CA LYS A 65 23.47 0.96 7.98
C LYS A 65 24.41 2.08 7.54
N ASN A 66 23.97 2.92 6.61
CA ASN A 66 24.81 4.00 6.07
C ASN A 66 24.52 5.36 6.73
N CYS A 67 23.65 5.42 7.75
CA CYS A 67 23.34 6.60 8.56
C CYS A 67 23.05 7.87 7.75
N VAL A 68 22.31 7.74 6.64
CA VAL A 68 21.96 8.93 5.84
C VAL A 68 20.97 9.80 6.62
N PRO A 69 21.30 11.06 6.97
CA PRO A 69 20.57 11.79 8.02
C PRO A 69 19.24 12.41 7.56
N SER A 70 18.93 12.42 6.26
CA SER A 70 17.79 13.17 5.73
C SER A 70 17.16 12.51 4.51
N ALA A 71 15.83 12.50 4.47
CA ALA A 71 15.02 12.05 3.34
C ALA A 71 15.40 12.70 1.99
N VAL A 72 15.83 13.97 2.02
CA VAL A 72 16.28 14.68 0.80
C VAL A 72 17.55 14.06 0.24
N LYS A 73 18.51 13.72 1.12
CA LYS A 73 19.73 13.04 0.70
C LYS A 73 19.40 11.65 0.17
N VAL A 74 18.50 10.93 0.83
CA VAL A 74 18.15 9.58 0.36
C VAL A 74 17.38 9.62 -0.97
N ALA A 75 16.56 10.64 -1.23
CA ALA A 75 15.94 10.84 -2.54
C ALA A 75 17.00 11.01 -3.65
N LYS A 76 18.06 11.79 -3.38
CA LYS A 76 19.20 11.92 -4.30
C LYS A 76 19.97 10.61 -4.50
N TYR A 77 20.16 9.82 -3.43
CA TYR A 77 20.79 8.50 -3.57
C TYR A 77 19.94 7.54 -4.41
N LEU A 78 18.62 7.55 -4.23
CA LEU A 78 17.69 6.76 -5.06
C LEU A 78 17.77 7.16 -6.54
N GLU A 79 17.90 8.45 -6.81
CA GLU A 79 18.07 8.94 -8.17
C GLU A 79 19.43 8.53 -8.75
N ASN A 80 20.51 8.64 -7.98
CA ASN A 80 21.86 8.31 -8.47
C ASN A 80 22.11 6.79 -8.59
N ASP A 81 21.67 5.99 -7.61
CA ASP A 81 22.00 4.55 -7.54
C ASP A 81 21.00 3.70 -8.32
N ILE A 82 19.71 4.09 -8.33
CA ILE A 82 18.62 3.30 -8.93
C ILE A 82 18.02 4.02 -10.15
N GLY A 83 18.36 5.30 -10.40
CA GLY A 83 17.80 6.07 -11.51
C GLY A 83 16.34 6.51 -11.29
N LYS A 84 15.80 6.36 -10.08
CA LYS A 84 14.39 6.68 -9.80
C LYS A 84 14.28 8.06 -9.18
N ASN A 85 13.65 8.97 -9.91
CA ASN A 85 13.25 10.26 -9.37
C ASN A 85 12.01 10.08 -8.46
N VAL A 86 12.23 10.19 -7.16
CA VAL A 86 11.20 10.01 -6.14
C VAL A 86 11.11 11.29 -5.32
N GLY A 87 9.93 11.92 -5.33
CA GLY A 87 9.67 13.08 -4.49
C GLY A 87 9.89 12.79 -3.00
N VAL A 88 10.40 13.78 -2.27
CA VAL A 88 10.74 13.68 -0.84
C VAL A 88 9.55 13.21 0.01
N GLU A 89 8.33 13.55 -0.38
CA GLU A 89 7.12 13.14 0.34
C GLU A 89 6.86 11.63 0.26
N ARG A 90 7.12 11.01 -0.90
CA ARG A 90 7.01 9.54 -1.04
C ARG A 90 8.05 8.84 -0.18
N VAL A 91 9.25 9.42 -0.10
CA VAL A 91 10.31 8.98 0.79
C VAL A 91 9.86 9.04 2.27
N HIS A 92 9.26 10.16 2.70
CA HIS A 92 8.70 10.27 4.05
C HIS A 92 7.59 9.27 4.33
N LYS A 93 6.73 8.99 3.35
CA LYS A 93 5.63 8.02 3.52
C LYS A 93 6.16 6.59 3.68
N ALA A 94 7.17 6.22 2.90
CA ALA A 94 7.86 4.93 3.04
C ALA A 94 8.52 4.82 4.43
N LEU A 95 9.23 5.87 4.86
CA LEU A 95 9.85 5.97 6.19
C LEU A 95 8.89 5.74 7.35
N ARG A 96 7.75 6.43 7.34
CA ARG A 96 6.74 6.27 8.39
C ARG A 96 6.21 4.85 8.48
N LYS A 97 6.11 4.17 7.34
CA LYS A 97 5.63 2.79 7.29
C LYS A 97 6.67 1.79 7.82
N THR A 98 7.96 2.02 7.56
CA THR A 98 9.01 1.01 7.80
C THR A 98 9.84 1.26 9.06
N VAL A 99 10.15 2.51 9.39
CA VAL A 99 11.10 2.88 10.46
C VAL A 99 10.40 3.61 11.61
N LEU A 100 9.43 4.47 11.29
CA LEU A 100 8.79 5.36 12.27
C LEU A 100 7.35 4.94 12.56
N GLY A 101 7.13 3.63 12.76
CA GLY A 101 5.85 3.10 13.23
C GLY A 101 5.42 3.78 14.54
N ALA A 102 4.17 3.57 14.96
CA ALA A 102 3.65 4.16 16.19
C ALA A 102 4.53 3.77 17.38
N ILE A 103 5.27 4.75 17.94
CA ILE A 103 6.03 4.57 19.18
C ILE A 103 5.10 4.96 20.31
N GLU A 104 4.66 3.98 21.09
CA GLU A 104 4.02 4.25 22.37
C GLU A 104 5.03 4.96 23.27
N LYS A 105 4.73 6.20 23.64
CA LYS A 105 5.57 6.93 24.59
C LYS A 105 5.46 6.20 25.93
N LEU A 106 6.60 5.72 26.44
CA LEU A 106 6.68 5.22 27.81
C LEU A 106 6.15 6.28 28.76
N LYS A 107 5.21 5.89 29.63
CA LYS A 107 4.66 6.76 30.67
C LYS A 107 5.82 7.26 31.52
N LYS A 108 6.06 8.57 31.50
CA LYS A 108 7.10 9.17 32.34
C LYS A 108 6.80 8.82 33.81
N PRO A 109 7.82 8.55 34.63
CA PRO A 109 7.62 8.39 36.06
C PRO A 109 6.96 9.66 36.61
N LEU A 110 6.03 9.48 37.56
CA LEU A 110 5.39 10.60 38.23
C LEU A 110 6.45 11.40 38.98
N LEU A 111 6.38 12.73 38.88
CA LEU A 111 7.26 13.60 39.66
C LEU A 111 7.00 13.38 41.15
N SER A 112 8.07 13.34 41.94
CA SER A 112 7.92 13.33 43.40
C SER A 112 7.32 14.65 43.88
N ALA A 113 6.61 14.62 45.01
CA ALA A 113 6.05 15.82 45.63
C ALA A 113 7.10 16.90 45.92
N LYS A 114 8.37 16.52 46.12
CA LYS A 114 9.50 17.46 46.27
C LYS A 114 9.79 18.19 44.95
N ASN A 115 9.87 17.46 43.84
CA ASN A 115 10.16 18.03 42.53
C ASN A 115 8.99 18.88 42.00
N ILE A 116 7.75 18.52 42.35
CA ILE A 116 6.57 19.34 42.04
C ILE A 116 6.64 20.68 42.76
N ARG A 117 6.93 20.68 44.07
CA ARG A 117 7.06 21.91 44.87
C ARG A 117 8.17 22.83 44.35
N ASN A 118 9.36 22.29 44.07
CA ASN A 118 10.48 23.06 43.52
C ASN A 118 10.20 23.67 42.14
N LYS A 119 9.24 23.13 41.38
CA LYS A 119 8.87 23.65 40.06
C LYS A 119 7.74 24.70 40.12
N LEU A 120 6.91 24.64 41.17
CA LEU A 120 5.76 25.51 41.39
C LEU A 120 6.06 26.71 42.30
N SER A 121 7.22 26.71 42.96
CA SER A 121 7.77 27.86 43.68
C SER A 121 8.64 28.68 42.73
#